data_AF-A0A7R8WYK9-F1
#
_entry.id   AF-A0A7R8WYK9-F1
#
_cell.length_a   1.000
_cell.length_b   1.000
_cell.length_c   1.000
_cell.angle_alpha   90.00
_cell.angle_beta   90.00
_cell.angle_gamma   90.00
#
_symmetry.space_group_name_H-M   'P 1'
#
loop_
_entity.id
_entity.type
_entity.pdbx_description
1 polymer ?
#
loop_
_entity_poly.entity_id
_entity_poly.type
_entity_poly.pdbx_seq_one_letter_code
_entity_poly.pdbx_strand_id
1 'polypeptide(L)'
;MIVAPEEKTKYTKNGLQVAKSDKLKKAIVDIKEDRKMSVRKLKPITPGQRFRVVNNFEEITTNKPEKSLTVGKKKSGGRNHSGKMTMRYIGGGHKQKYRIIDFKRNKFDQKAEVVSVEYDPNRSAFISLVQYEDGEKRYIIAPAGLKVGDTVISGDDTPISK
;
A
#
# COMPACT_ATOMS: atom_id res chain seq x y z
N MET A 1 48.96 37.46 14.79
CA MET A 1 48.78 36.20 15.54
C MET A 1 47.37 36.24 16.09
N ILE A 2 46.42 35.39 15.69
CA ILE A 2 46.34 33.96 16.01
C ILE A 2 45.57 33.27 14.86
N VAL A 3 46.19 32.24 14.27
CA VAL A 3 45.57 31.29 13.35
C VAL A 3 44.96 30.19 14.22
N ALA A 4 43.65 29.93 14.07
CA ALA A 4 42.99 28.81 14.73
C ALA A 4 43.46 27.48 14.10
N PRO A 5 43.76 26.44 14.90
CA PRO A 5 44.25 25.17 14.38
C PRO A 5 43.11 24.29 13.83
N GLU A 6 43.38 23.64 12.69
CA GLU A 6 42.52 22.63 12.08
C GLU A 6 42.46 21.36 12.95
N GLU A 7 41.25 20.96 13.36
CA GLU A 7 41.03 19.65 13.98
C GLU A 7 41.00 18.54 12.92
N LYS A 8 42.13 17.83 12.81
CA LYS A 8 42.24 16.57 12.07
C LYS A 8 41.43 15.47 12.79
N THR A 9 40.26 15.13 12.28
CA THR A 9 39.58 13.88 12.65
C THR A 9 40.36 12.69 12.06
N LYS A 10 41.07 11.97 12.94
CA LYS A 10 41.85 10.78 12.60
C LYS A 10 40.91 9.62 12.26
N TYR A 11 40.97 9.13 11.02
CA TYR A 11 40.41 7.84 10.64
C TYR A 11 41.29 6.71 11.21
N THR A 12 40.77 5.94 12.16
CA THR A 12 41.34 4.62 12.51
C THR A 12 40.50 3.51 11.87
N LYS A 13 41.20 2.61 11.17
CA LYS A 13 40.64 1.37 10.62
C LYS A 13 40.08 0.53 11.76
N ASN A 14 38.84 0.05 11.60
CA ASN A 14 38.22 -1.06 12.36
C ASN A 14 37.56 -0.78 13.73
N GLY A 15 36.77 0.29 13.88
CA GLY A 15 35.99 0.47 15.13
C GLY A 15 34.57 1.03 15.00
N LEU A 16 34.31 1.96 14.07
CA LEU A 16 33.03 2.68 14.00
C LEU A 16 32.12 2.33 12.81
N GLN A 17 32.60 1.58 11.82
CA GLN A 17 31.80 1.22 10.64
C GLN A 17 30.96 -0.06 10.83
N VAL A 18 31.38 -0.99 11.69
CA VAL A 18 30.74 -2.32 11.81
C VAL A 18 29.36 -2.22 12.50
N ALA A 19 29.24 -1.43 13.58
CA ALA A 19 28.00 -1.32 14.35
C ALA A 19 26.85 -0.61 13.61
N LYS A 20 27.15 0.35 12.72
CA LYS A 20 26.15 0.94 11.81
C LYS A 20 25.70 -0.07 10.77
N SER A 21 26.64 -0.87 10.23
CA SER A 21 26.34 -1.88 9.22
C SER A 21 25.47 -3.02 9.76
N ASP A 22 25.69 -3.46 11.00
CA ASP A 22 24.93 -4.58 11.59
C ASP A 22 23.57 -4.16 12.12
N LYS A 23 23.41 -2.93 12.63
CA LYS A 23 22.08 -2.34 12.90
C LYS A 23 21.28 -2.15 11.61
N LEU A 24 21.91 -1.68 10.53
CA LEU A 24 21.27 -1.56 9.21
C LEU A 24 20.91 -2.93 8.64
N LYS A 25 21.81 -3.92 8.71
CA LYS A 25 21.52 -5.30 8.27
C LYS A 25 20.40 -5.93 9.11
N LYS A 26 20.41 -5.75 10.43
CA LYS A 26 19.35 -6.24 11.31
C LYS A 26 18.02 -5.55 11.01
N ALA A 27 18.00 -4.24 10.82
CA ALA A 27 16.81 -3.52 10.37
C ALA A 27 16.33 -4.00 8.99
N ILE A 28 17.23 -4.30 8.05
CA ILE A 28 16.88 -4.87 6.74
C ILE A 28 16.32 -6.30 6.87
N VAL A 29 16.85 -7.10 7.80
CA VAL A 29 16.36 -8.46 8.11
C VAL A 29 14.99 -8.39 8.78
N ASP A 30 14.82 -7.54 9.79
CA ASP A 30 13.55 -7.29 10.49
C ASP A 30 12.49 -6.75 9.49
N ILE A 31 12.86 -5.83 8.59
CA ILE A 31 11.99 -5.35 7.47
C ILE A 31 11.65 -6.49 6.49
N LYS A 32 12.54 -7.47 6.30
CA LYS A 32 12.28 -8.64 5.45
C LYS A 32 11.39 -9.68 6.15
N GLU A 33 11.44 -9.77 7.47
CA GLU A 33 10.60 -10.66 8.28
C GLU A 33 9.17 -10.11 8.46
N ASP A 34 9.00 -8.78 8.52
CA ASP A 34 7.69 -8.11 8.49
C ASP A 34 6.99 -8.17 7.11
N ARG A 35 7.68 -8.57 6.04
CA ARG A 35 7.12 -8.68 4.66
C ARG A 35 6.24 -9.91 4.42
N LYS A 36 5.91 -10.68 5.45
CA LYS A 36 5.04 -11.84 5.28
C LYS A 36 3.60 -11.38 5.50
N MET A 37 2.81 -11.22 4.43
CA MET A 37 1.35 -11.06 4.52
C MET A 37 0.82 -12.10 5.50
N SER A 38 0.53 -11.67 6.72
CA SER A 38 0.26 -12.60 7.80
C SER A 38 -1.19 -13.06 7.66
N VAL A 39 -1.40 -14.37 7.71
CA VAL A 39 -2.74 -14.96 7.67
C VAL A 39 -3.05 -15.50 9.06
N ARG A 40 -4.21 -15.15 9.59
CA ARG A 40 -4.65 -15.55 10.92
C ARG A 40 -5.68 -16.67 10.82
N LYS A 41 -5.35 -17.83 11.41
CA LYS A 41 -6.33 -18.90 11.62
C LYS A 41 -7.16 -18.60 12.86
N LEU A 42 -8.49 -18.68 12.73
CA LEU A 42 -9.39 -18.43 13.86
C LEU A 42 -9.45 -19.65 14.79
N LYS A 43 -9.70 -19.42 16.09
CA LYS A 43 -9.97 -20.50 17.03
C LYS A 43 -11.24 -21.24 16.59
N PRO A 44 -11.24 -22.59 16.57
CA PRO A 44 -12.35 -23.38 16.05
C PRO A 44 -13.49 -23.52 17.07
N ILE A 45 -14.11 -22.40 17.45
CA ILE A 45 -15.23 -22.40 18.42
C ILE A 45 -16.50 -22.93 17.77
N THR A 46 -16.68 -22.68 16.47
CA THR A 46 -17.82 -23.21 15.67
C THR A 46 -17.32 -24.05 14.49
N PRO A 47 -18.13 -24.99 13.97
CA PRO A 47 -17.74 -25.83 12.83
C PRO A 47 -17.28 -25.02 11.61
N GLY A 48 -17.96 -23.91 11.31
CA GLY A 48 -17.61 -23.02 10.20
C GLY A 48 -16.30 -22.23 10.38
N GLN A 49 -15.75 -22.17 11.59
CA GLN A 49 -14.46 -21.52 11.86
C GLN A 49 -13.26 -22.47 11.72
N ARG A 50 -13.46 -23.80 11.71
CA ARG A 50 -12.38 -24.81 11.75
C ARG A 50 -11.34 -24.64 10.64
N PHE A 51 -11.80 -24.34 9.42
CA PHE A 51 -10.96 -24.15 8.24
C PHE A 51 -10.85 -22.68 7.81
N ARG A 52 -11.41 -21.75 8.59
CA ARG A 52 -11.44 -20.33 8.22
C ARG A 52 -10.10 -19.68 8.51
N VAL A 53 -9.49 -19.16 7.44
CA VAL A 53 -8.28 -18.35 7.48
C VAL A 53 -8.64 -16.95 7.00
N VAL A 54 -8.20 -15.92 7.72
CA VAL A 54 -8.44 -14.51 7.37
C VAL A 54 -7.11 -13.79 7.20
N ASN A 55 -7.08 -12.80 6.32
CA ASN A 55 -5.92 -11.93 6.17
C ASN A 55 -5.77 -11.07 7.44
N ASN A 56 -4.52 -10.83 7.84
CA ASN A 56 -4.21 -9.83 8.84
C ASN A 56 -4.07 -8.48 8.12
N PHE A 57 -4.89 -7.51 8.51
CA PHE A 57 -5.01 -6.22 7.83
C PHE A 57 -4.03 -5.17 8.41
N GLU A 58 -2.82 -5.59 8.75
CA GLU A 58 -1.82 -4.76 9.45
C GLU A 58 -1.33 -3.58 8.60
N GLU A 59 -1.27 -3.74 7.29
CA GLU A 59 -0.85 -2.70 6.35
C GLU A 59 -1.91 -1.61 6.15
N ILE A 60 -3.15 -1.83 6.61
CA ILE A 60 -4.25 -0.89 6.42
C ILE A 60 -4.14 0.22 7.45
N THR A 61 -4.03 1.46 6.98
CA THR A 61 -3.87 2.62 7.85
C THR A 61 -5.17 3.37 8.10
N THR A 62 -6.21 3.14 7.30
CA THR A 62 -7.47 3.88 7.42
C THR A 62 -8.69 3.03 7.05
N ASN A 63 -9.80 3.25 7.76
CA ASN A 63 -11.07 2.55 7.57
C ASN A 63 -12.09 3.31 6.72
N LYS A 64 -11.87 4.60 6.44
CA LYS A 64 -12.80 5.47 5.70
C LYS A 64 -12.18 5.89 4.36
N PRO A 65 -12.84 5.61 3.23
CA PRO A 65 -12.36 6.05 1.93
C PRO A 65 -12.63 7.55 1.70
N GLU A 66 -11.86 8.14 0.80
CA GLU A 66 -11.99 9.52 0.32
C GLU A 66 -13.32 9.69 -0.43
N LYS A 67 -14.19 10.58 0.08
CA LYS A 67 -15.60 10.64 -0.34
C LYS A 67 -15.73 11.04 -1.81
N SER A 68 -14.90 11.98 -2.27
CA SER A 68 -14.89 12.48 -3.66
C SER A 68 -14.52 11.39 -4.68
N LEU A 69 -13.76 10.37 -4.27
CA LEU A 69 -13.30 9.28 -5.13
C LEU A 69 -14.15 8.00 -5.01
N THR A 70 -15.34 8.09 -4.39
CA THR A 70 -16.24 6.94 -4.23
C THR A 70 -17.56 7.11 -4.98
N VAL A 71 -17.97 6.04 -5.67
CA VAL A 71 -19.22 6.00 -6.44
C VAL A 71 -20.06 4.78 -6.04
N GLY A 72 -21.38 4.88 -6.12
CA GLY A 72 -22.26 3.73 -5.88
C GLY A 72 -22.07 2.63 -6.93
N LYS A 73 -21.74 1.41 -6.52
CA LYS A 73 -21.62 0.25 -7.42
C LYS A 73 -22.97 -0.47 -7.53
N LYS A 74 -23.59 -0.39 -8.71
CA LYS A 74 -24.81 -1.17 -9.02
C LYS A 74 -24.46 -2.65 -9.17
N LYS A 75 -25.35 -3.53 -8.70
CA LYS A 75 -25.20 -4.99 -8.85
C LYS A 75 -26.07 -5.46 -9.99
N SER A 76 -25.51 -6.28 -10.87
CA SER A 76 -26.26 -6.92 -11.96
C SER A 76 -27.04 -8.14 -11.52
N GLY A 77 -26.63 -8.81 -10.43
CA GLY A 77 -27.18 -10.11 -10.04
C GLY A 77 -27.02 -11.18 -11.14
N GLY A 78 -25.98 -11.06 -11.95
CA GLY A 78 -25.73 -11.95 -13.09
C GLY A 78 -26.65 -11.74 -14.30
N ARG A 79 -27.45 -10.65 -14.31
CA ARG A 79 -28.40 -10.33 -15.38
C ARG A 79 -27.83 -9.30 -16.36
N ASN A 80 -28.21 -9.42 -17.63
CA ASN A 80 -27.86 -8.46 -18.67
C ASN A 80 -28.94 -7.35 -18.82
N HIS A 81 -28.79 -6.49 -19.83
CA HIS A 81 -29.73 -5.39 -20.09
C HIS A 81 -31.16 -5.86 -20.39
N SER A 82 -31.37 -7.07 -20.92
CA SER A 82 -32.70 -7.66 -21.13
C SER A 82 -33.29 -8.28 -19.85
N GLY A 83 -32.60 -8.20 -18.72
CA GLY A 83 -33.00 -8.82 -17.46
C GLY A 83 -32.82 -10.34 -17.40
N LYS A 84 -32.28 -10.96 -18.46
CA LYS A 84 -32.01 -12.40 -18.53
C LYS A 84 -30.74 -12.73 -17.75
N MET A 85 -30.76 -13.84 -17.02
CA MET A 85 -29.57 -14.36 -16.35
C MET A 85 -28.59 -14.87 -17.41
N THR A 86 -27.41 -14.26 -17.44
CA THR A 86 -26.31 -14.64 -18.35
C THR A 86 -25.17 -15.28 -17.58
N MET A 87 -24.90 -14.80 -16.37
CA MET A 87 -23.93 -15.37 -15.45
C MET A 87 -24.61 -16.03 -14.27
N ARG A 88 -24.32 -17.32 -14.07
CA ARG A 88 -24.74 -18.07 -12.89
C ARG A 88 -23.87 -17.68 -11.68
N TYR A 89 -24.41 -17.88 -10.47
CA TYR A 89 -23.70 -17.69 -9.18
C TYR A 89 -23.34 -16.24 -8.77
N ILE A 90 -23.94 -15.22 -9.40
CA ILE A 90 -23.76 -13.82 -9.00
C ILE A 90 -25.04 -13.31 -8.34
N GLY A 91 -25.00 -13.00 -7.04
CA GLY A 91 -26.16 -12.42 -6.33
C GLY A 91 -25.88 -12.12 -4.85
N GLY A 92 -26.73 -11.32 -4.22
CA GLY A 92 -26.88 -11.25 -2.75
C GLY A 92 -25.72 -10.74 -1.88
N GLY A 93 -24.53 -10.43 -2.41
CA GLY A 93 -23.38 -10.01 -1.58
C GLY A 93 -23.58 -8.71 -0.79
N HIS A 94 -22.61 -8.30 0.04
CA HIS A 94 -22.67 -7.02 0.77
C HIS A 94 -22.68 -5.79 -0.16
N LYS A 95 -23.25 -4.65 0.26
CA LYS A 95 -23.25 -3.40 -0.53
C LYS A 95 -21.82 -2.86 -0.67
N GLN A 96 -21.44 -2.46 -1.87
CA GLN A 96 -20.09 -1.97 -2.17
C GLN A 96 -20.16 -0.57 -2.78
N LYS A 97 -19.16 0.25 -2.49
CA LYS A 97 -18.87 1.50 -3.22
C LYS A 97 -17.67 1.25 -4.10
N TYR A 98 -17.72 1.71 -5.34
CA TYR A 98 -16.58 1.69 -6.26
C TYR A 98 -15.59 2.81 -5.91
N ARG A 99 -14.29 2.50 -5.85
CA ARG A 99 -13.23 3.51 -5.81
C ARG A 99 -12.74 3.80 -7.21
N ILE A 100 -12.66 5.09 -7.55
CA ILE A 100 -12.08 5.55 -8.80
C ILE A 100 -10.56 5.45 -8.67
N ILE A 101 -9.96 4.48 -9.36
CA ILE A 101 -8.51 4.32 -9.44
C ILE A 101 -7.98 4.99 -10.69
N ASP A 102 -6.84 5.65 -10.54
CA ASP A 102 -5.99 6.06 -11.66
C ASP A 102 -5.11 4.89 -12.13
N PHE A 103 -5.61 4.13 -13.10
CA PHE A 103 -4.83 3.10 -13.79
C PHE A 103 -3.90 3.68 -14.85
N LYS A 104 -4.15 4.91 -15.30
CA LYS A 104 -3.42 5.50 -16.43
C LYS A 104 -2.11 6.15 -15.97
N ARG A 105 -2.06 6.68 -14.75
CA ARG A 105 -0.88 7.34 -14.17
C ARG A 105 -0.37 8.49 -15.07
N ASN A 106 -1.29 9.24 -15.65
CA ASN A 106 -1.03 10.28 -16.65
C ASN A 106 -0.46 11.59 -16.10
N LYS A 107 -0.31 11.72 -14.78
CA LYS A 107 0.35 12.89 -14.18
C LYS A 107 1.85 12.63 -14.16
N PHE A 108 2.51 13.03 -15.25
CA PHE A 108 3.94 12.87 -15.42
C PHE A 108 4.72 13.93 -14.65
N ASP A 109 5.89 13.54 -14.14
CA ASP A 109 6.89 14.36 -13.45
C ASP A 109 6.40 15.10 -12.19
N GLN A 110 5.19 14.77 -11.72
CA GLN A 110 4.62 15.27 -10.48
C GLN A 110 4.80 14.25 -9.37
N LYS A 111 5.35 14.72 -8.25
CA LYS A 111 5.45 13.93 -7.02
C LYS A 111 4.09 13.82 -6.37
N ALA A 112 3.79 12.63 -5.87
CA ALA A 112 2.66 12.40 -5.00
C ALA A 112 3.10 11.67 -3.75
N GLU A 113 2.62 12.10 -2.60
CA GLU A 113 2.86 11.45 -1.32
C GLU A 113 1.76 10.44 -1.03
N VAL A 114 2.14 9.26 -0.53
CA VAL A 114 1.19 8.24 -0.08
C VAL A 114 0.61 8.65 1.28
N VAL A 115 -0.67 9.01 1.29
CA VAL A 115 -1.39 9.46 2.49
C VAL A 115 -1.91 8.28 3.30
N SER A 116 -2.46 7.26 2.64
CA SER A 116 -3.04 6.10 3.32
C SER A 116 -3.00 4.85 2.45
N VAL A 117 -3.08 3.68 3.10
CA VAL A 117 -3.29 2.38 2.47
C VAL A 117 -4.63 1.83 2.97
N GLU A 118 -5.48 1.42 2.04
CA GLU A 118 -6.87 1.06 2.29
C GLU A 118 -7.26 -0.29 1.68
N TYR A 119 -8.20 -0.97 2.32
CA TYR A 119 -8.89 -2.13 1.74
C TYR A 119 -9.92 -1.71 0.68
N ASP A 120 -9.91 -2.36 -0.49
CA ASP A 120 -11.00 -2.24 -1.45
C ASP A 120 -11.80 -3.55 -1.66
N PRO A 121 -13.05 -3.67 -1.15
CA PRO A 121 -14.02 -4.73 -1.51
C PRO A 121 -14.24 -5.01 -3.01
N ASN A 122 -13.83 -4.13 -3.92
CA ASN A 122 -14.03 -4.33 -5.35
C ASN A 122 -12.92 -5.15 -6.02
N ARG A 123 -11.81 -5.42 -5.33
CA ARG A 123 -10.67 -6.18 -5.85
C ARG A 123 -9.90 -6.88 -4.74
N SER A 124 -8.92 -7.69 -5.12
CA SER A 124 -8.03 -8.37 -4.17
C SER A 124 -6.92 -7.46 -3.64
N ALA A 125 -6.36 -6.60 -4.49
CA ALA A 125 -5.25 -5.72 -4.13
C ALA A 125 -5.68 -4.57 -3.20
N PHE A 126 -4.79 -4.18 -2.29
CA PHE A 126 -4.93 -2.92 -1.55
C PHE A 126 -4.74 -1.72 -2.46
N ILE A 127 -5.26 -0.58 -2.03
CA ILE A 127 -5.10 0.69 -2.73
C ILE A 127 -4.45 1.71 -1.83
N SER A 128 -3.70 2.61 -2.43
CA SER A 128 -3.10 3.74 -1.75
C SER A 128 -3.76 5.02 -2.19
N LEU A 129 -4.13 5.86 -1.24
CA LEU A 129 -4.49 7.24 -1.50
C LEU A 129 -3.20 8.04 -1.64
N VAL A 130 -3.02 8.67 -2.80
CA VAL A 130 -1.89 9.56 -3.06
C VAL A 130 -2.38 10.98 -3.19
N GLN A 131 -1.62 11.92 -2.66
CA GLN A 131 -1.85 13.35 -2.80
C GLN A 131 -0.70 13.96 -3.58
N TYR A 132 -1.04 14.58 -4.71
CA TYR A 132 -0.10 15.32 -5.54
C TYR A 132 0.23 16.68 -4.92
N GLU A 133 1.33 17.29 -5.34
CA GLU A 133 1.75 18.63 -4.89
C GLU A 133 0.70 19.73 -5.18
N ASP A 134 -0.13 19.55 -6.21
CA ASP A 134 -1.24 20.45 -6.54
C ASP A 134 -2.48 20.26 -5.64
N GLY A 135 -2.43 19.33 -4.69
CA GLY A 135 -3.52 19.01 -3.77
C GLY A 135 -4.55 18.03 -4.33
N GLU A 136 -4.42 17.59 -5.59
CA GLU A 136 -5.30 16.55 -6.13
C GLU A 136 -5.02 15.20 -5.45
N LYS A 137 -6.08 14.49 -5.11
CA LYS A 137 -5.99 13.14 -4.55
C LYS A 137 -6.41 12.11 -5.58
N ARG A 138 -5.69 11.00 -5.65
CA ARG A 138 -6.05 9.84 -6.49
C ARG A 138 -5.83 8.55 -5.73
N TYR A 139 -6.61 7.53 -6.10
CA TYR A 139 -6.28 6.17 -5.70
C TYR A 139 -5.39 5.51 -6.74
N ILE A 140 -4.40 4.76 -6.27
CA ILE A 140 -3.60 3.83 -7.07
C ILE A 140 -3.65 2.44 -6.46
N ILE A 141 -3.33 1.41 -7.24
CA ILE A 141 -3.06 0.09 -6.66
C ILE A 141 -1.80 0.20 -5.82
N ALA A 142 -1.84 -0.29 -4.58
CA ALA A 142 -0.68 -0.33 -3.70
C ALA A 142 0.31 -1.41 -4.19
N PRO A 143 1.52 -1.05 -4.64
CA PRO A 143 2.58 -2.02 -4.89
C PRO A 143 3.05 -2.63 -3.57
N ALA A 144 3.67 -3.81 -3.66
CA ALA A 144 4.20 -4.47 -2.48
C ALA A 144 5.26 -3.59 -1.79
N GLY A 145 5.10 -3.40 -0.48
CA GLY A 145 6.05 -2.63 0.34
C GLY A 145 5.88 -1.11 0.30
N LEU A 146 4.89 -0.58 -0.43
CA LEU A 146 4.57 0.84 -0.41
C LEU A 146 3.98 1.22 0.96
N LYS A 147 4.59 2.19 1.63
CA LYS A 147 4.18 2.67 2.96
C LYS A 147 3.63 4.09 2.89
N VAL A 148 2.93 4.48 3.95
CA VAL A 148 2.50 5.87 4.14
C VAL A 148 3.72 6.77 4.30
N GLY A 149 3.71 7.93 3.64
CA GLY A 149 4.81 8.88 3.55
C GLY A 149 5.78 8.64 2.39
N ASP A 150 5.68 7.49 1.70
CA ASP A 150 6.50 7.27 0.51
C ASP A 150 6.07 8.22 -0.62
N THR A 151 7.03 8.63 -1.44
CA THR A 151 6.78 9.47 -2.62
C THR A 151 6.74 8.60 -3.87
N VAL A 152 5.72 8.80 -4.70
CA VAL A 152 5.58 8.15 -6.00
C VAL A 152 5.59 9.20 -7.10
N ILE A 153 6.25 8.86 -8.21
CA ILE A 153 6.33 9.70 -9.42
C ILE A 153 5.94 8.81 -10.60
N SER A 154 5.38 9.41 -11.64
CA SER A 154 5.15 8.78 -12.94
C SER A 154 5.91 9.58 -13.99
N GLY A 155 6.56 8.96 -14.96
CA GLY A 155 7.38 9.66 -15.94
C GLY A 155 8.39 8.74 -16.61
N ASP A 156 8.87 9.13 -17.78
CA ASP A 156 9.80 8.32 -18.58
C ASP A 156 11.19 8.25 -17.92
N ASP A 157 11.64 9.35 -17.29
CA ASP A 157 12.93 9.44 -16.59
C ASP A 157 12.83 9.13 -15.08
N THR A 158 11.87 8.30 -14.67
CA THR A 158 11.68 7.98 -13.26
C THR A 158 12.67 6.92 -12.75
N PRO A 159 13.17 7.05 -11.50
CA PRO A 159 14.07 6.07 -10.92
C PRO A 159 13.34 4.73 -10.71
N ILE A 160 13.94 3.66 -11.21
CA ILE A 160 13.43 2.29 -11.03
C ILE A 160 13.72 1.83 -9.60
N SER A 161 12.67 1.74 -8.77
CA SER A 161 12.75 1.10 -7.45
C SER A 161 12.51 -0.41 -7.56
N LYS A 162 13.22 -1.19 -6.73
CA LYS A 162 13.09 -2.66 -6.63
C LYS A 162 12.25 -3.07 -5.43
#